data_AF-A0A6N2KAQ0-F1
#
_entry.id   AF-A0A6N2KAQ0-F1
#
_cell.length_a   1.000
_cell.length_b   1.000
_cell.length_c   1.000
_cell.angle_alpha   90.00
_cell.angle_beta   90.00
_cell.angle_gamma   90.00
#
_symmetry.space_group_name_H-M   'P 1'
#
loop_
_entity.id
_entity.type
_entity.pdbx_description
1 polymer ?
#
loop_
_entity_poly.entity_id
_entity_poly.type
_entity_poly.pdbx_seq_one_letter_code
_entity_poly.pdbx_strand_id
1 'polypeptide(L)'
;MAPPPKPDPFSADSQREADAGAVFVLQSRGEWWHAGFHLTTAIVGPTILTLPYAFKGLGWGLGFICLTVMGMVTFYAYYLMSKVLDYCEKDGRRHIRFRELAADVLGSGWMFYFVIFIQTAINTGVGIGAILLAGECLQIMYSSLYPDGPLKLYEFIAMVTVVMIVLSQLPTFHSLRHINLASLFLSLGYTSIVVGACIHAGLSKNAPSRDYSLESSGSARVFSAFTSISIIAAIFGNGILPEIQATLAPPATGKMVKALLMCYTVIVLTFYPAAVSGYWTFGNKSNSNIIKSLMPDEGPSLAPTWVLGLGVIFVLLQLFAIGLVYSQVAYEIMEKKSADVKQGMFSQGI
;
A
#
# COMPACT_ATOMS: atom_id res chain seq x y z
N MET A 1 -11.12 17.64 -57.44
CA MET A 1 -10.31 16.73 -56.60
C MET A 1 -10.47 17.17 -55.16
N ALA A 2 -11.17 16.40 -54.34
CA ALA A 2 -11.25 16.65 -52.90
C ALA A 2 -9.91 16.27 -52.23
N PRO A 3 -9.47 16.97 -51.17
CA PRO A 3 -8.25 16.60 -50.46
C PRO A 3 -8.40 15.23 -49.79
N PRO A 4 -7.30 14.48 -49.62
CA PRO A 4 -7.35 13.18 -48.97
C PRO A 4 -7.81 13.33 -47.50
N PRO A 5 -8.53 12.34 -46.95
CA PRO A 5 -8.96 12.38 -45.57
C PRO A 5 -7.74 12.43 -44.64
N LYS A 6 -7.81 13.25 -43.59
CA LYS A 6 -6.79 13.26 -42.54
C LYS A 6 -6.77 11.88 -41.87
N PRO A 7 -5.59 11.33 -41.55
CA PRO A 7 -5.50 10.08 -40.82
C PRO A 7 -6.17 10.24 -39.45
N ASP A 8 -6.96 9.24 -39.08
CA ASP A 8 -7.60 9.12 -37.77
C ASP A 8 -6.51 9.03 -36.69
N PRO A 9 -6.53 9.86 -35.63
CA PRO A 9 -5.52 9.81 -34.56
C PRO A 9 -5.45 8.47 -33.83
N PHE A 10 -6.43 7.58 -34.04
CA PHE A 10 -6.62 6.32 -33.33
C PHE A 10 -6.34 5.05 -34.14
N SER A 11 -5.53 5.10 -35.22
CA SER A 11 -5.12 3.87 -35.90
C SER A 11 -4.34 2.95 -34.93
N ALA A 12 -5.01 1.93 -34.43
CA ALA A 12 -4.59 1.11 -33.29
C ALA A 12 -3.37 0.22 -33.54
N ASP A 13 -3.03 -0.05 -34.81
CA ASP A 13 -2.02 -1.05 -35.16
C ASP A 13 -0.58 -0.52 -35.19
N SER A 14 -0.34 0.78 -35.39
CA SER A 14 1.03 1.34 -35.43
C SER A 14 1.51 1.93 -34.10
N GLN A 15 0.60 2.23 -33.17
CA GLN A 15 0.96 2.78 -31.84
C GLN A 15 1.31 1.71 -30.80
N ARG A 16 0.92 0.45 -31.02
CA ARG A 16 1.17 -0.64 -30.07
C ARG A 16 2.65 -0.99 -29.91
N GLU A 17 3.49 -0.81 -30.93
CA GLU A 17 4.92 -1.12 -30.84
C GLU A 17 5.74 -0.02 -30.14
N ALA A 18 5.20 1.19 -29.97
CA ALA A 18 5.87 2.33 -29.33
C ALA A 18 5.42 2.61 -27.88
N ASP A 19 4.42 1.90 -27.36
CA ASP A 19 4.01 2.04 -25.95
C ASP A 19 4.97 1.26 -25.04
N ALA A 20 5.68 1.95 -24.15
CA ALA A 20 6.52 1.34 -23.12
C ALA A 20 5.76 0.26 -22.30
N GLY A 21 4.44 0.41 -22.14
CA GLY A 21 3.59 -0.64 -21.57
C GLY A 21 3.52 -1.90 -22.44
N ALA A 22 3.36 -1.77 -23.75
CA ALA A 22 3.32 -2.92 -24.66
C ALA A 22 4.67 -3.66 -24.71
N VAL A 23 5.78 -2.91 -24.67
CA VAL A 23 7.13 -3.49 -24.54
C VAL A 23 7.29 -4.22 -23.19
N PHE A 24 6.76 -3.64 -22.11
CA PHE A 24 6.72 -4.29 -20.79
C PHE A 24 5.92 -5.61 -20.80
N VAL A 25 4.78 -5.67 -21.51
CA VAL A 25 4.01 -6.91 -21.69
C VAL A 25 4.79 -7.99 -22.44
N LEU A 26 5.53 -7.61 -23.49
CA LEU A 26 6.37 -8.54 -24.25
C LEU A 26 7.57 -9.05 -23.44
N GLN A 27 8.00 -8.31 -22.41
CA GLN A 27 9.11 -8.68 -21.52
C GLN A 27 8.67 -9.21 -20.16
N SER A 28 7.37 -9.36 -19.89
CA SER A 28 6.92 -9.79 -18.57
C SER A 28 7.35 -11.25 -18.30
N ARG A 29 8.15 -11.44 -17.23
CA ARG A 29 8.73 -12.74 -16.83
C ARG A 29 8.29 -13.16 -15.43
N GLY A 30 7.24 -12.55 -14.90
CA GLY A 30 6.76 -12.79 -13.55
C GLY A 30 6.02 -14.11 -13.40
N GLU A 31 6.48 -14.95 -12.48
CA GLU A 31 5.68 -16.03 -11.88
C GLU A 31 4.65 -15.53 -10.85
N TRP A 32 3.68 -16.38 -10.51
CA TRP A 32 2.57 -16.05 -9.62
C TRP A 32 3.01 -15.54 -8.24
N TRP A 33 4.11 -16.06 -7.70
CA TRP A 33 4.62 -15.62 -6.40
C TRP A 33 5.23 -14.20 -6.45
N HIS A 34 5.70 -13.71 -7.60
CA HIS A 34 6.10 -12.31 -7.73
C HIS A 34 4.90 -11.40 -7.64
N ALA A 35 3.84 -11.69 -8.40
CA ALA A 35 2.59 -10.93 -8.26
C ALA A 35 2.09 -10.96 -6.81
N GLY A 36 2.26 -12.09 -6.13
CA GLY A 36 2.00 -12.21 -4.70
C GLY A 36 2.84 -11.22 -3.87
N PHE A 37 4.17 -11.15 -4.07
CA PHE A 37 5.04 -10.24 -3.32
C PHE A 37 4.67 -8.77 -3.57
N HIS A 38 4.39 -8.43 -4.82
CA HIS A 38 3.92 -7.09 -5.21
C HIS A 38 2.58 -6.75 -4.54
N LEU A 39 1.63 -7.69 -4.55
CA LEU A 39 0.32 -7.51 -3.92
C LEU A 39 0.44 -7.35 -2.40
N THR A 40 1.25 -8.18 -1.76
CA THR A 40 1.56 -8.07 -0.33
C THR A 40 2.23 -6.74 -0.02
N THR A 41 3.19 -6.28 -0.81
CA THR A 41 3.83 -4.97 -0.61
C THR A 41 2.82 -3.83 -0.71
N ALA A 42 1.91 -3.90 -1.68
CA ALA A 42 0.91 -2.86 -1.91
C ALA A 42 -0.18 -2.80 -0.82
N ILE A 43 -0.54 -3.94 -0.21
CA ILE A 43 -1.64 -4.03 0.77
C ILE A 43 -1.13 -4.11 2.21
N VAL A 44 -0.15 -4.99 2.47
CA VAL A 44 0.40 -5.25 3.81
C VAL A 44 1.51 -4.24 4.11
N GLY A 45 1.10 -3.00 4.34
CA GLY A 45 1.97 -1.91 4.74
C GLY A 45 1.95 -1.61 6.24
N PRO A 46 2.84 -0.72 6.73
CA PRO A 46 2.86 -0.31 8.13
C PRO A 46 1.61 0.45 8.61
N THR A 47 0.64 0.72 7.73
CA THR A 47 -0.69 1.20 8.12
C THR A 47 -1.42 0.22 9.06
N ILE A 48 -1.01 -1.06 9.12
CA ILE A 48 -1.52 -2.01 10.11
C ILE A 48 -1.24 -1.59 11.56
N LEU A 49 -0.25 -0.71 11.79
CA LEU A 49 0.06 -0.16 13.12
C LEU A 49 -1.09 0.67 13.70
N THR A 50 -2.06 1.05 12.87
CA THR A 50 -3.27 1.78 13.24
C THR A 50 -4.45 0.86 13.58
N LEU A 51 -4.37 -0.46 13.31
CA LEU A 51 -5.49 -1.38 13.57
C LEU A 51 -5.96 -1.41 15.04
N PRO A 52 -5.09 -1.36 16.06
CA PRO A 52 -5.53 -1.23 17.45
C PRO A 52 -6.40 0.01 17.70
N TYR A 53 -6.04 1.14 17.07
CA TYR A 53 -6.82 2.38 17.13
C TYR A 53 -8.18 2.24 16.43
N ALA A 54 -8.25 1.53 15.30
CA ALA A 54 -9.53 1.23 14.68
C ALA A 54 -10.44 0.40 15.61
N PHE A 55 -9.87 -0.57 16.34
CA PHE A 55 -10.61 -1.36 17.34
C PHE A 55 -11.05 -0.53 18.54
N LYS A 56 -10.30 0.51 18.95
CA LYS A 56 -10.77 1.48 19.94
C LYS A 56 -12.11 2.14 19.55
N GLY A 57 -12.30 2.47 18.27
CA GLY A 57 -13.54 3.12 17.82
C GLY A 57 -14.74 2.19 17.62
N LEU A 58 -14.51 0.90 17.41
CA LEU A 58 -15.56 -0.10 17.12
C LEU A 58 -15.81 -1.09 18.28
N GLY A 59 -14.83 -1.28 19.16
CA GLY A 59 -14.79 -2.36 20.12
C GLY A 59 -14.45 -3.72 19.47
N TRP A 60 -14.36 -4.76 20.29
CA TRP A 60 -13.96 -6.10 19.86
C TRP A 60 -14.87 -6.70 18.79
N GLY A 61 -16.18 -6.76 19.05
CA GLY A 61 -17.14 -7.43 18.17
C GLY A 61 -17.22 -6.78 16.79
N LEU A 62 -17.58 -5.49 16.74
CA LEU A 62 -17.67 -4.77 15.47
C LEU A 62 -16.31 -4.58 14.80
N GLY A 63 -15.22 -4.48 15.57
CA GLY A 63 -13.86 -4.43 15.03
C GLY A 63 -13.52 -5.68 14.22
N PHE A 64 -13.73 -6.88 14.78
CA PHE A 64 -13.51 -8.13 14.05
C PHE A 64 -14.46 -8.35 12.88
N ILE A 65 -15.75 -8.01 13.05
CA ILE A 65 -16.73 -8.11 11.98
C ILE A 65 -16.31 -7.21 10.82
N CYS A 66 -15.98 -5.94 11.09
CA CYS A 66 -15.55 -4.99 10.07
C CYS A 66 -14.26 -5.44 9.38
N LEU A 67 -13.23 -5.85 10.14
CA LEU A 67 -11.96 -6.33 9.60
C LEU A 67 -12.16 -7.54 8.67
N THR A 68 -12.98 -8.51 9.09
CA THR A 68 -13.20 -9.75 8.33
C THR A 68 -14.08 -9.51 7.10
N VAL A 69 -15.17 -8.76 7.25
CA VAL A 69 -16.07 -8.42 6.12
C VAL A 69 -15.32 -7.59 5.08
N MET A 70 -14.53 -6.60 5.49
CA MET A 70 -13.72 -5.80 4.57
C MET A 70 -12.69 -6.66 3.82
N GLY A 71 -12.04 -7.60 4.53
CA GLY A 71 -11.16 -8.58 3.92
C GLY A 71 -11.87 -9.46 2.88
N MET A 72 -13.05 -10.00 3.21
CA MET A 72 -13.83 -10.82 2.28
C MET A 72 -14.29 -10.04 1.05
N VAL A 73 -14.82 -8.83 1.24
CA VAL A 73 -15.30 -7.96 0.15
C VAL A 73 -14.15 -7.60 -0.79
N THR A 74 -13.00 -7.20 -0.24
CA THR A 74 -11.83 -6.83 -1.05
C THR A 74 -11.23 -8.04 -1.76
N PHE A 75 -11.16 -9.20 -1.12
CA PHE A 75 -10.70 -10.44 -1.76
C PHE A 75 -11.58 -10.77 -2.96
N TYR A 76 -12.90 -10.73 -2.76
CA TYR A 76 -13.86 -11.01 -3.81
C TYR A 76 -13.79 -9.99 -4.95
N ALA A 77 -13.65 -8.71 -4.64
CA ALA A 77 -13.48 -7.65 -5.64
C ALA A 77 -12.21 -7.87 -6.48
N TYR A 78 -11.07 -8.17 -5.86
CA TYR A 78 -9.82 -8.45 -6.58
C TYR A 78 -9.88 -9.77 -7.36
N TYR A 79 -10.56 -10.78 -6.83
CA TYR A 79 -10.82 -12.03 -7.55
C TYR A 79 -11.65 -11.77 -8.81
N LEU A 80 -12.75 -11.03 -8.72
CA LEU A 80 -13.56 -10.65 -9.87
C LEU A 80 -12.75 -9.85 -10.89
N MET A 81 -11.96 -8.88 -10.42
CA MET A 81 -11.07 -8.10 -11.29
C MET A 81 -10.08 -9.00 -12.05
N SER A 82 -9.48 -9.98 -11.38
CA SER A 82 -8.58 -10.95 -12.03
C SER A 82 -9.31 -11.79 -13.08
N LYS A 83 -10.59 -12.13 -12.87
CA LYS A 83 -11.41 -12.86 -13.84
C LYS A 83 -11.75 -12.02 -15.07
N VAL A 84 -12.04 -10.74 -14.88
CA VAL A 84 -12.26 -9.81 -15.99
C VAL A 84 -10.99 -9.67 -16.82
N LEU A 85 -9.83 -9.50 -16.17
CA LEU A 85 -8.55 -9.43 -16.87
C LEU A 85 -8.21 -10.75 -17.61
N ASP A 86 -8.45 -11.91 -16.99
CA ASP A 86 -8.28 -13.22 -17.63
C ASP A 86 -9.20 -13.38 -18.86
N TYR A 87 -10.43 -12.88 -18.79
CA TYR A 87 -11.38 -12.90 -19.90
C TYR A 87 -10.89 -12.01 -21.05
N CYS A 88 -10.49 -10.77 -20.77
CA CYS A 88 -9.95 -9.87 -21.79
C CYS A 88 -8.66 -10.42 -22.42
N GLU A 89 -7.75 -11.04 -21.65
CA GLU A 89 -6.53 -11.66 -22.19
C GLU A 89 -6.83 -12.80 -23.16
N LYS A 90 -7.84 -13.64 -22.87
CA LYS A 90 -8.27 -14.73 -23.76
C LYS A 90 -8.83 -14.24 -25.10
N ASP A 91 -9.46 -13.07 -25.11
CA ASP A 91 -9.93 -12.40 -26.32
C ASP A 91 -8.82 -11.61 -27.05
N GLY A 92 -7.55 -11.74 -26.62
CA GLY A 92 -6.42 -11.00 -27.19
C GLY A 92 -6.33 -9.52 -26.76
N ARG A 93 -7.12 -9.11 -25.75
CA ARG A 93 -7.17 -7.75 -25.20
C ARG A 93 -6.48 -7.70 -23.84
N ARG A 94 -5.17 -7.93 -23.81
CA ARG A 94 -4.40 -7.83 -22.56
C ARG A 94 -4.24 -6.37 -22.13
N HIS A 95 -4.83 -6.02 -20.99
CA HIS A 95 -4.73 -4.70 -20.40
C HIS A 95 -3.61 -4.63 -19.38
N ILE A 96 -2.91 -3.48 -19.36
CA ILE A 96 -1.79 -3.24 -18.46
C ILE A 96 -2.23 -2.34 -17.32
N ARG A 97 -3.04 -1.35 -17.65
CA ARG A 97 -3.40 -0.25 -16.74
C ARG A 97 -4.85 -0.37 -16.32
N PHE A 98 -5.14 -0.01 -15.08
CA PHE A 98 -6.52 -0.05 -14.58
C PHE A 98 -7.44 0.85 -15.42
N ARG A 99 -7.00 2.06 -15.77
CA ARG A 99 -7.78 2.95 -16.66
C ARG A 99 -8.10 2.37 -18.04
N GLU A 100 -7.23 1.53 -18.60
CA GLU A 100 -7.48 0.89 -19.91
C GLU A 100 -8.53 -0.19 -19.78
N LEU A 101 -8.41 -1.03 -18.75
CA LEU A 101 -9.42 -2.01 -18.42
C LEU A 101 -10.78 -1.36 -18.16
N ALA A 102 -10.80 -0.24 -17.44
CA ALA A 102 -12.02 0.51 -17.17
C ALA A 102 -12.64 1.09 -18.45
N ALA A 103 -11.84 1.65 -19.35
CA ALA A 103 -12.34 2.15 -20.63
C ALA A 103 -12.91 1.04 -21.53
N ASP A 104 -12.27 -0.13 -21.53
CA ASP A 104 -12.69 -1.29 -22.32
C ASP A 104 -14.00 -1.91 -21.78
N VAL A 105 -14.16 -2.00 -20.46
CA VAL A 105 -15.33 -2.65 -19.83
C VAL A 105 -16.50 -1.68 -19.63
N LEU A 106 -16.24 -0.43 -19.25
CA LEU A 106 -17.27 0.55 -18.85
C LEU A 106 -17.47 1.67 -19.89
N GLY A 107 -16.68 1.66 -20.97
CA GLY A 107 -16.69 2.67 -22.02
C GLY A 107 -15.70 3.81 -21.78
N SER A 108 -15.23 4.41 -22.88
CA SER A 108 -14.22 5.49 -22.91
C SER A 108 -14.74 6.89 -22.52
N GLY A 109 -15.93 6.97 -21.92
CA GLY A 109 -16.57 8.21 -21.50
C GLY A 109 -16.17 8.66 -20.08
N TRP A 110 -17.15 9.11 -19.30
CA TRP A 110 -16.92 9.63 -17.94
C TRP A 110 -16.28 8.63 -16.98
N MET A 111 -16.50 7.33 -17.18
CA MET A 111 -15.95 6.27 -16.32
C MET A 111 -14.43 6.17 -16.38
N PHE A 112 -13.81 6.46 -17.53
CA PHE A 112 -12.37 6.52 -17.66
C PHE A 112 -11.77 7.60 -16.75
N TYR A 113 -12.33 8.82 -16.80
CA TYR A 113 -11.88 9.94 -15.97
C TYR A 113 -12.13 9.70 -14.48
N PHE A 114 -13.27 9.08 -14.14
CA PHE A 114 -13.59 8.71 -12.77
C PHE A 114 -12.56 7.73 -12.19
N VAL A 115 -12.22 6.65 -12.93
CA VAL A 115 -11.22 5.67 -12.48
C VAL A 115 -9.84 6.32 -12.35
N ILE A 116 -9.43 7.16 -13.29
CA ILE A 116 -8.16 7.89 -13.19
C ILE A 116 -8.13 8.78 -11.95
N PHE A 117 -9.21 9.52 -11.68
CA PHE A 117 -9.28 10.40 -10.52
C PHE A 117 -9.14 9.61 -9.22
N ILE A 118 -9.91 8.53 -9.05
CA ILE A 118 -9.87 7.68 -7.86
C ILE A 118 -8.50 7.00 -7.71
N GLN A 119 -7.95 6.43 -8.79
CA GLN A 119 -6.63 5.78 -8.77
C GLN A 119 -5.52 6.78 -8.40
N THR A 120 -5.56 7.99 -8.98
CA THR A 120 -4.59 9.04 -8.67
C THR A 120 -4.71 9.51 -7.22
N ALA A 121 -5.93 9.69 -6.71
CA ALA A 121 -6.17 10.09 -5.32
C ALA A 121 -5.65 9.03 -4.34
N ILE A 122 -5.91 7.74 -4.59
CA ILE A 122 -5.40 6.63 -3.78
C ILE A 122 -3.88 6.60 -3.80
N ASN A 123 -3.26 6.64 -5.00
CA ASN A 123 -1.81 6.56 -5.12
C ASN A 123 -1.10 7.76 -4.47
N THR A 124 -1.67 8.96 -4.62
CA THR A 124 -1.18 10.18 -3.96
C THR A 124 -1.32 10.06 -2.44
N GLY A 125 -2.46 9.58 -1.96
CA GLY A 125 -2.72 9.35 -0.55
C GLY A 125 -1.75 8.35 0.08
N VAL A 126 -1.45 7.24 -0.60
CA VAL A 126 -0.45 6.25 -0.16
C VAL A 126 0.93 6.88 -0.09
N GLY A 127 1.34 7.67 -1.10
CA GLY A 127 2.63 8.37 -1.09
C GLY A 127 2.77 9.36 0.07
N ILE A 128 1.76 10.21 0.28
CA ILE A 128 1.72 11.16 1.41
C ILE A 128 1.73 10.40 2.74
N GLY A 129 0.88 9.39 2.90
CA GLY A 129 0.78 8.59 4.11
C GLY A 129 2.08 7.88 4.46
N ALA A 130 2.81 7.37 3.45
CA ALA A 130 4.10 6.73 3.67
C ALA A 130 5.15 7.70 4.20
N ILE A 131 5.21 8.92 3.65
CA ILE A 131 6.12 9.97 4.12
C ILE A 131 5.78 10.39 5.55
N LEU A 132 4.50 10.64 5.84
CA LEU A 132 4.05 11.07 7.17
C LEU A 132 4.33 10.01 8.23
N LEU A 133 3.99 8.75 7.95
CA LEU A 133 4.19 7.65 8.89
C LEU A 133 5.69 7.37 9.14
N ALA A 134 6.52 7.42 8.09
CA ALA A 134 7.96 7.30 8.24
C ALA A 134 8.56 8.44 9.09
N GLY A 135 8.12 9.68 8.84
CA GLY A 135 8.53 10.84 9.62
C GLY A 135 8.14 10.73 11.10
N GLU A 136 6.91 10.27 11.37
CA GLU A 136 6.42 10.04 12.73
C GLU A 136 7.21 8.94 13.44
N CYS A 137 7.47 7.81 12.78
CA CYS A 137 8.27 6.73 13.36
C CYS A 137 9.71 7.16 13.70
N LEU A 138 10.33 7.98 12.84
CA LEU A 138 11.64 8.57 13.13
C LEU A 138 11.58 9.53 14.32
N GLN A 139 10.55 10.37 14.37
CA GLN A 139 10.35 11.30 15.49
C GLN A 139 10.18 10.54 16.81
N ILE A 140 9.38 9.47 16.85
CA ILE A 140 9.18 8.66 18.06
C ILE A 140 10.51 8.11 18.57
N MET A 141 11.35 7.57 17.67
CA MET A 141 12.68 7.08 18.05
C MET A 141 13.60 8.21 18.53
N TYR A 142 13.60 9.34 17.83
CA TYR A 142 14.41 10.49 18.18
C TYR A 142 14.05 11.02 19.57
N SER A 143 12.77 11.25 19.86
CA SER A 143 12.31 11.74 21.15
C SER A 143 12.61 10.76 22.29
N SER A 144 12.65 9.45 22.01
CA SER A 144 13.04 8.46 23.02
C SER A 144 14.54 8.43 23.29
N LEU A 145 15.38 8.72 22.30
CA LEU A 145 16.84 8.69 22.46
C LEU A 145 17.40 10.05 22.90
N TYR A 146 16.72 11.13 22.54
CA TYR A 146 17.10 12.51 22.82
C TYR A 146 15.87 13.35 23.20
N PRO A 147 15.35 13.20 24.45
CA PRO A 147 14.08 13.82 24.87
C PRO A 147 14.04 15.35 24.76
N ASP A 148 15.16 16.02 25.01
CA ASP A 148 15.29 17.48 24.93
C ASP A 148 15.72 17.95 23.53
N GLY A 149 15.54 17.11 22.52
CA GLY A 149 15.96 17.37 21.16
C GLY A 149 15.18 18.49 20.47
N PRO A 150 15.84 19.36 19.69
CA PRO A 150 15.16 20.50 19.05
C PRO A 150 14.28 20.13 17.84
N LEU A 151 14.52 18.95 17.22
CA LEU A 151 13.83 18.53 16.01
C LEU A 151 12.36 18.19 16.26
N LYS A 152 11.51 18.68 15.37
CA LYS A 152 10.06 18.51 15.29
C LYS A 152 9.69 17.61 14.12
N LEU A 153 8.44 17.15 14.12
CA LEU A 153 7.90 16.23 13.11
C LEU A 153 8.14 16.68 11.66
N TYR A 154 8.00 17.98 11.36
CA TYR A 154 8.16 18.48 9.99
C TYR A 154 9.60 18.32 9.46
N GLU A 155 10.63 18.35 10.32
CA GLU A 155 12.01 18.07 9.90
C GLU A 155 12.17 16.60 9.49
N PHE A 156 11.60 15.67 10.26
CA PHE A 156 11.60 14.24 9.91
C PHE A 156 10.84 13.96 8.62
N ILE A 157 9.68 14.60 8.43
CA ILE A 157 8.91 14.54 7.17
C ILE A 157 9.75 15.04 5.99
N ALA A 158 10.44 16.17 6.15
CA ALA A 158 11.30 16.74 5.12
C ALA A 158 12.47 15.80 4.77
N MET A 159 13.14 15.24 5.77
CA MET A 159 14.22 14.26 5.58
C MET A 159 13.75 13.02 4.81
N VAL A 160 12.60 12.44 5.20
CA VAL A 160 12.01 11.30 4.50
C VAL A 160 11.63 11.65 3.07
N THR A 161 11.09 12.85 2.85
CA THR A 161 10.71 13.32 1.51
C THR A 161 11.93 13.40 0.59
N VAL A 162 13.06 13.93 1.09
CA VAL A 162 14.32 13.95 0.32
C VAL A 162 14.77 12.53 -0.05
N VAL A 163 14.74 11.59 0.91
CA VAL A 163 15.08 10.18 0.64
C VAL A 163 14.14 9.59 -0.40
N MET A 164 12.83 9.82 -0.29
CA MET A 164 11.83 9.31 -1.22
C MET A 164 12.02 9.89 -2.64
N ILE A 165 12.35 11.18 -2.77
CA ILE A 165 12.68 11.81 -4.06
C ILE A 165 13.90 11.15 -4.70
N VAL A 166 14.94 10.82 -3.92
CA VAL A 166 16.14 10.16 -4.42
C VAL A 166 15.83 8.72 -4.85
N LEU A 167 15.14 7.96 -4.00
CA LEU A 167 14.76 6.58 -4.28
C LEU A 167 13.87 6.49 -5.51
N SER A 168 12.97 7.46 -5.69
CA SER A 168 12.05 7.48 -6.82
C SER A 168 12.74 7.75 -8.17
N GLN A 169 14.00 8.20 -8.18
CA GLN A 169 14.81 8.28 -9.40
C GLN A 169 15.43 6.94 -9.83
N LEU A 170 15.42 5.90 -8.98
CA LEU A 170 16.04 4.61 -9.30
C LEU A 170 15.20 3.85 -10.34
N PRO A 171 15.74 3.58 -11.56
CA PRO A 171 14.95 2.96 -12.61
C PRO A 171 14.84 1.43 -12.41
N THR A 172 13.70 0.91 -12.87
CA THR A 172 13.38 -0.48 -13.27
C THR A 172 12.57 -1.38 -12.31
N PHE A 173 11.47 -1.92 -12.86
CA PHE A 173 10.64 -2.98 -12.30
C PHE A 173 11.38 -4.31 -12.07
N HIS A 174 12.47 -4.56 -12.80
CA HIS A 174 13.25 -5.80 -12.63
C HIS A 174 13.91 -5.89 -11.25
N SER A 175 14.31 -4.75 -10.67
CA SER A 175 14.83 -4.68 -9.29
C SER A 175 13.72 -4.85 -8.24
N LEU A 176 12.45 -4.56 -8.60
CA LEU A 176 11.35 -4.58 -7.64
C LEU A 176 10.97 -5.99 -7.16
N ARG A 177 11.18 -7.04 -7.95
CA ARG A 177 10.87 -8.40 -7.50
C ARG A 177 11.58 -8.76 -6.20
N HIS A 178 12.85 -8.37 -6.07
CA HIS A 178 13.65 -8.63 -4.87
C HIS A 178 13.28 -7.67 -3.74
N ILE A 179 13.01 -6.40 -4.04
CA ILE A 179 12.54 -5.40 -3.08
C ILE A 179 11.20 -5.85 -2.48
N ASN A 180 10.27 -6.35 -3.28
CA ASN A 180 8.95 -6.79 -2.84
C ASN A 180 8.99 -8.11 -2.06
N LEU A 181 9.95 -9.00 -2.36
CA LEU A 181 10.21 -10.17 -1.52
C LEU A 181 10.76 -9.74 -0.16
N ALA A 182 11.75 -8.84 -0.13
CA ALA A 182 12.28 -8.29 1.11
C ALA A 182 11.17 -7.57 1.90
N SER A 183 10.32 -6.82 1.20
CA SER A 183 9.17 -6.11 1.74
C SER A 183 8.17 -7.06 2.43
N LEU A 184 7.88 -8.22 1.84
CA LEU A 184 7.08 -9.24 2.51
C LEU A 184 7.70 -9.65 3.86
N PHE A 185 9.01 -9.93 3.90
CA PHE A 185 9.67 -10.31 5.16
C PHE A 185 9.74 -9.15 6.16
N LEU A 186 9.96 -7.92 5.70
CA LEU A 186 9.89 -6.73 6.54
C LEU A 186 8.50 -6.59 7.17
N SER A 187 7.43 -6.83 6.40
CA SER A 187 6.05 -6.81 6.89
C SER A 187 5.79 -7.81 8.01
N LEU A 188 6.24 -9.05 7.85
CA LEU A 188 6.17 -10.07 8.89
C LEU A 188 7.05 -9.71 10.10
N GLY A 189 8.25 -9.16 9.84
CA GLY A 189 9.23 -8.79 10.85
C GLY A 189 8.73 -7.70 11.79
N TYR A 190 8.35 -6.53 11.27
CA TYR A 190 7.88 -5.44 12.15
C TYR A 190 6.55 -5.81 12.83
N THR A 191 5.68 -6.57 12.16
CA THR A 191 4.43 -7.06 12.79
C THR A 191 4.75 -7.96 13.97
N SER A 192 5.66 -8.93 13.81
CA SER A 192 6.06 -9.84 14.88
C SER A 192 6.70 -9.10 16.05
N ILE A 193 7.54 -8.10 15.76
CA ILE A 193 8.15 -7.22 16.77
C ILE A 193 7.07 -6.49 17.56
N VAL A 194 6.13 -5.83 16.87
CA VAL A 194 5.05 -5.07 17.51
C VAL A 194 4.14 -5.97 18.32
N VAL A 195 3.74 -7.12 17.78
CA VAL A 195 2.91 -8.10 18.50
C VAL A 195 3.63 -8.60 19.76
N GLY A 196 4.90 -8.97 19.64
CA GLY A 196 5.71 -9.39 20.78
C GLY A 196 5.86 -8.29 21.83
N ALA A 197 6.09 -7.04 21.40
CA ALA A 197 6.20 -5.89 22.28
C ALA A 197 4.88 -5.58 23.00
N CYS A 198 3.74 -5.64 22.32
CA CYS A 198 2.42 -5.51 22.92
C CYS A 198 2.17 -6.61 23.97
N ILE A 199 2.42 -7.88 23.63
CA ILE A 199 2.27 -9.00 24.56
C ILE A 199 3.17 -8.82 25.78
N HIS A 200 4.44 -8.43 25.57
CA HIS A 200 5.38 -8.15 26.65
C HIS A 200 4.87 -7.03 27.58
N ALA A 201 4.44 -5.91 27.01
CA ALA A 201 3.89 -4.77 27.76
C ALA A 201 2.64 -5.19 28.55
N GLY A 202 1.72 -5.92 27.92
CA GLY A 202 0.47 -6.37 28.52
C GLY A 202 0.63 -7.45 29.60
N LEU A 203 1.73 -8.20 29.60
CA LEU A 203 2.06 -9.18 30.64
C LEU A 203 3.02 -8.63 31.70
N SER A 204 3.49 -7.40 31.56
CA SER A 204 4.41 -6.78 32.52
C SER A 204 3.73 -6.50 33.86
N LYS A 205 4.54 -6.36 34.93
CA LYS A 205 4.02 -6.03 36.28
C LYS A 205 3.28 -4.68 36.31
N ASN A 206 3.68 -3.76 35.43
CA ASN A 206 3.11 -2.42 35.29
C ASN A 206 2.31 -2.31 33.99
N ALA A 207 1.59 -3.37 33.61
CA ALA A 207 0.84 -3.42 32.36
C ALA A 207 -0.13 -2.23 32.25
N PRO A 208 -0.32 -1.68 31.03
CA PRO A 208 -1.32 -0.64 30.80
C PRO A 208 -2.72 -1.08 31.25
N SER A 209 -3.53 -0.12 31.69
CA SER A 209 -4.92 -0.39 32.07
C SER A 209 -5.73 -0.87 30.86
N ARG A 210 -6.39 -2.02 31.00
CA ARG A 210 -7.20 -2.64 29.94
C ARG A 210 -8.64 -2.13 29.99
N ASP A 211 -8.85 -0.89 29.58
CA ASP A 211 -10.17 -0.29 29.43
C ASP A 211 -10.62 -0.37 27.96
N TYR A 212 -11.76 -1.02 27.71
CA TYR A 212 -12.35 -1.21 26.37
C TYR A 212 -13.63 -0.41 26.18
N SER A 213 -13.89 0.58 27.05
CA SER A 213 -15.01 1.49 26.89
C SER A 213 -14.89 2.28 25.59
N LEU A 214 -16.01 2.38 24.87
CA LEU A 214 -16.13 3.27 23.73
C LEU A 214 -16.35 4.70 24.20
N GLU A 215 -16.19 5.66 23.29
CA GLU A 215 -16.50 7.07 23.53
C GLU A 215 -17.85 7.23 24.22
N SER A 216 -17.89 8.04 25.28
CA SER A 216 -19.07 8.21 26.15
C SER A 216 -20.18 9.01 25.46
N SER A 217 -19.81 10.03 24.68
CA SER A 217 -20.73 10.82 23.88
C SER A 217 -21.18 10.03 22.64
N GLY A 218 -22.50 10.02 22.38
CA GLY A 218 -23.07 9.35 21.22
C GLY A 218 -22.52 9.87 19.88
N SER A 219 -22.32 11.18 19.74
CA SER A 219 -21.75 11.77 18.52
C SER A 219 -20.27 11.39 18.35
N ALA A 220 -19.48 11.47 19.42
CA ALA A 220 -18.07 11.06 19.39
C ALA A 220 -17.92 9.58 19.04
N ARG A 221 -18.80 8.72 19.57
CA ARG A 221 -18.83 7.29 19.24
C ARG A 221 -19.12 7.04 17.76
N VAL A 222 -20.08 7.77 17.18
CA VAL A 222 -20.38 7.68 15.75
C VAL A 222 -19.19 8.11 14.90
N PHE A 223 -18.57 9.26 15.19
CA PHE A 223 -17.38 9.71 14.45
C PHE A 223 -16.20 8.73 14.59
N SER A 224 -16.01 8.17 15.78
CA SER A 224 -14.96 7.17 16.05
C SER A 224 -15.22 5.89 15.23
N ALA A 225 -16.46 5.41 15.20
CA ALA A 225 -16.84 4.24 14.40
C ALA A 225 -16.62 4.47 12.89
N PHE A 226 -17.04 5.61 12.35
CA PHE A 226 -16.81 5.93 10.93
C PHE A 226 -15.31 6.03 10.61
N THR A 227 -14.54 6.68 11.47
CA THR A 227 -13.08 6.78 11.33
C THR A 227 -12.43 5.39 11.30
N SER A 228 -12.83 4.51 12.22
CA SER A 228 -12.34 3.13 12.26
C SER A 228 -12.70 2.31 11.03
N ILE A 229 -13.93 2.44 10.52
CA ILE A 229 -14.36 1.76 9.29
C ILE A 229 -13.52 2.28 8.10
N SER A 230 -13.29 3.58 8.01
CA SER A 230 -12.45 4.17 6.97
C SER A 230 -11.00 3.69 7.04
N ILE A 231 -10.41 3.57 8.24
CA ILE A 231 -9.07 3.02 8.43
C ILE A 231 -9.02 1.57 7.94
N ILE A 232 -9.96 0.72 8.37
CA ILE A 232 -10.01 -0.69 7.96
C ILE A 232 -10.19 -0.80 6.44
N ALA A 233 -11.07 0.00 5.84
CA ALA A 233 -11.26 0.04 4.39
C ALA A 233 -9.98 0.45 3.65
N ALA A 234 -9.28 1.47 4.14
CA ALA A 234 -8.05 1.98 3.51
C ALA A 234 -6.91 0.96 3.52
N ILE A 235 -6.75 0.19 4.61
CA ILE A 235 -5.66 -0.79 4.73
C ILE A 235 -5.81 -1.95 3.72
N PHE A 236 -7.03 -2.32 3.32
CA PHE A 236 -7.24 -3.35 2.29
C PHE A 236 -7.20 -2.81 0.85
N GLY A 237 -7.25 -1.48 0.66
CA GLY A 237 -7.39 -0.84 -0.64
C GLY A 237 -6.13 -0.96 -1.51
N ASN A 238 -6.30 -1.39 -2.75
CA ASN A 238 -5.24 -1.50 -3.75
C ASN A 238 -5.71 -0.90 -5.07
N GLY A 239 -5.02 0.16 -5.51
CA GLY A 239 -5.32 0.88 -6.75
C GLY A 239 -4.54 0.39 -7.97
N ILE A 240 -3.74 -0.67 -7.86
CA ILE A 240 -2.74 -1.06 -8.87
C ILE A 240 -2.78 -2.57 -9.21
N LEU A 241 -3.89 -3.26 -8.93
CA LEU A 241 -4.02 -4.71 -9.20
C LEU A 241 -3.81 -5.06 -10.69
N PRO A 242 -4.40 -4.34 -11.67
CA PRO A 242 -4.15 -4.61 -13.09
C PRO A 242 -2.68 -4.46 -13.47
N GLU A 243 -2.01 -3.43 -12.95
CA GLU A 243 -0.59 -3.17 -13.17
C GLU A 243 0.28 -4.30 -12.56
N ILE A 244 -0.09 -4.82 -11.38
CA ILE A 244 0.55 -6.01 -10.80
C ILE A 244 0.34 -7.23 -11.68
N GLN A 245 -0.87 -7.46 -12.19
CA GLN A 245 -1.14 -8.59 -13.11
C GLN A 245 -0.29 -8.49 -14.37
N ALA A 246 -0.08 -7.28 -14.90
CA ALA A 246 0.70 -7.08 -16.11
C ALA A 246 2.15 -7.59 -15.98
N THR A 247 2.71 -7.66 -14.75
CA THR A 247 4.04 -8.22 -14.47
C THR A 247 4.16 -9.72 -14.74
N LEU A 248 3.03 -10.45 -14.77
CA LEU A 248 3.00 -11.91 -14.91
C LEU A 248 3.25 -12.34 -16.35
N ALA A 249 4.09 -13.35 -16.55
CA ALA A 249 4.29 -13.98 -17.85
C ALA A 249 2.95 -14.51 -18.39
N PRO A 250 2.57 -14.19 -19.65
CA PRO A 250 1.37 -14.74 -20.27
C PRO A 250 1.39 -16.29 -20.33
N PRO A 251 0.24 -16.98 -20.22
CA PRO A 251 -1.05 -16.45 -19.78
C PRO A 251 -1.05 -16.15 -18.27
N ALA A 252 -1.72 -15.08 -17.84
CA ALA A 252 -1.86 -14.75 -16.42
C ALA A 252 -2.93 -15.60 -15.71
N THR A 253 -3.75 -16.34 -16.47
CA THR A 253 -4.89 -17.10 -15.97
C THR A 253 -4.56 -17.99 -14.78
N GLY A 254 -5.29 -17.78 -13.68
CA GLY A 254 -5.13 -18.52 -12.43
C GLY A 254 -3.89 -18.17 -11.59
N LYS A 255 -2.85 -17.54 -12.18
CA LYS A 255 -1.66 -17.08 -11.45
C LYS A 255 -2.04 -15.97 -10.45
N MET A 256 -2.90 -15.04 -10.85
CA MET A 256 -3.37 -13.97 -9.97
C MET A 256 -4.16 -14.48 -8.77
N VAL A 257 -4.93 -15.56 -8.91
CA VAL A 257 -5.66 -16.16 -7.78
C VAL A 257 -4.69 -16.73 -6.75
N LYS A 258 -3.60 -17.39 -7.19
CA LYS A 258 -2.55 -17.87 -6.28
C LYS A 258 -1.83 -16.71 -5.57
N ALA A 259 -1.55 -15.62 -6.28
CA ALA A 259 -0.99 -14.40 -5.72
C ALA A 259 -1.91 -13.79 -4.64
N LEU A 260 -3.22 -13.71 -4.91
CA LEU A 260 -4.24 -13.25 -3.96
C LEU A 260 -4.27 -14.12 -2.70
N LEU A 261 -4.30 -15.44 -2.85
CA LEU A 261 -4.30 -16.35 -1.69
C LEU A 261 -3.04 -16.17 -0.82
N MET A 262 -1.88 -16.00 -1.43
CA MET A 262 -0.64 -15.73 -0.70
C MET A 262 -0.73 -14.40 0.07
N CYS A 263 -1.15 -13.32 -0.59
CA CYS A 263 -1.31 -12.01 0.06
C CYS A 263 -2.28 -12.08 1.24
N TYR A 264 -3.45 -12.71 1.06
CA TYR A 264 -4.46 -12.81 2.12
C TYR A 264 -4.03 -13.73 3.27
N THR A 265 -3.16 -14.71 3.01
CA THR A 265 -2.50 -15.47 4.08
C THR A 265 -1.61 -14.55 4.92
N VAL A 266 -0.80 -13.69 4.29
CA VAL A 266 0.03 -12.72 5.00
C VAL A 266 -0.83 -11.71 5.78
N ILE A 267 -1.94 -11.25 5.19
CA ILE A 267 -2.91 -10.38 5.88
C ILE A 267 -3.40 -11.05 7.17
N VAL A 268 -3.83 -12.31 7.12
CA VAL A 268 -4.30 -13.02 8.33
C VAL A 268 -3.20 -13.11 9.39
N LEU A 269 -1.96 -13.40 8.97
CA LEU A 269 -0.80 -13.50 9.86
C LEU A 269 -0.33 -12.16 10.43
N THR A 270 -0.75 -11.03 9.87
CA THR A 270 -0.30 -9.70 10.28
C THR A 270 -1.40 -8.88 10.92
N PHE A 271 -2.54 -8.70 10.24
CA PHE A 271 -3.60 -7.78 10.65
C PHE A 271 -4.27 -8.23 11.94
N TYR A 272 -4.66 -9.51 12.04
CA TYR A 272 -5.34 -10.03 13.21
C TYR A 272 -4.42 -10.01 14.44
N PRO A 273 -3.19 -10.56 14.40
CA PRO A 273 -2.29 -10.47 15.56
C PRO A 273 -1.99 -9.03 15.97
N ALA A 274 -1.75 -8.12 15.01
CA ALA A 274 -1.49 -6.71 15.32
C ALA A 274 -2.69 -6.04 16.00
N ALA A 275 -3.89 -6.20 15.44
CA ALA A 275 -5.13 -5.67 16.00
C ALA A 275 -5.39 -6.23 17.40
N VAL A 276 -5.32 -7.56 17.56
CA VAL A 276 -5.60 -8.24 18.83
C VAL A 276 -4.59 -7.85 19.89
N SER A 277 -3.29 -8.01 19.64
CA SER A 277 -2.26 -7.76 20.65
C SER A 277 -2.23 -6.29 21.07
N GLY A 278 -2.30 -5.36 20.12
CA GLY A 278 -2.32 -3.93 20.43
C GLY A 278 -3.57 -3.52 21.17
N TYR A 279 -4.77 -3.89 20.68
CA TYR A 279 -6.00 -3.48 21.33
C TYR A 279 -6.17 -4.15 22.71
N TRP A 280 -5.78 -5.42 22.86
CA TRP A 280 -5.76 -6.10 24.15
C TRP A 280 -4.84 -5.44 25.17
N THR A 281 -3.72 -4.88 24.72
CA THR A 281 -2.75 -4.23 25.60
C THR A 281 -3.21 -2.83 26.00
N PHE A 282 -3.69 -2.03 25.03
CA PHE A 282 -3.90 -0.59 25.23
C PHE A 282 -5.36 -0.15 25.27
N GLY A 283 -6.30 -0.98 24.84
CA GLY A 283 -7.73 -0.68 24.86
C GLY A 283 -8.05 0.68 24.23
N ASN A 284 -8.82 1.51 24.94
CA ASN A 284 -9.22 2.85 24.52
C ASN A 284 -8.08 3.90 24.54
N LYS A 285 -6.89 3.53 25.02
CA LYS A 285 -5.64 4.31 24.95
C LYS A 285 -4.76 3.93 23.76
N SER A 286 -5.20 3.01 22.90
CA SER A 286 -4.51 2.69 21.64
C SER A 286 -4.31 3.97 20.83
N ASN A 287 -3.08 4.25 20.41
CA ASN A 287 -2.73 5.38 19.56
C ASN A 287 -2.85 4.98 18.07
N SER A 288 -3.08 5.94 17.18
CA SER A 288 -3.13 5.71 15.72
C SER A 288 -1.82 5.16 15.17
N ASN A 289 -0.71 5.36 15.87
CA ASN A 289 0.54 4.63 15.67
C ASN A 289 0.87 3.86 16.95
N ILE A 290 0.74 2.54 16.92
CA ILE A 290 0.97 1.69 18.09
C ILE A 290 2.40 1.79 18.66
N ILE A 291 3.38 2.21 17.86
CA ILE A 291 4.75 2.46 18.36
C ILE A 291 4.72 3.59 19.39
N LYS A 292 3.86 4.60 19.22
CA LYS A 292 3.66 5.67 20.22
C LYS A 292 2.96 5.16 21.49
N SER A 293 2.13 4.12 21.41
CA SER A 293 1.61 3.45 22.60
C SER A 293 2.69 2.65 23.34
N LEU A 294 3.63 2.04 22.60
CA LEU A 294 4.76 1.29 23.16
C LEU A 294 5.90 2.20 23.66
N MET A 295 6.00 3.42 23.13
CA MET A 295 6.97 4.46 23.48
C MET A 295 6.22 5.75 23.81
N PRO A 296 5.53 5.79 24.98
CA PRO A 296 4.73 6.94 25.36
C PRO A 296 5.60 8.19 25.57
N ASP A 297 5.01 9.38 25.38
CA ASP A 297 5.68 10.67 25.59
C ASP A 297 6.12 10.85 27.06
N GLU A 298 5.41 10.23 27.99
CA GLU A 298 5.72 10.21 29.42
C GLU A 298 5.98 8.79 29.91
N GLY A 299 7.07 8.62 30.66
CA GLY A 299 7.49 7.33 31.21
C GLY A 299 8.40 6.52 30.28
N PRO A 300 8.85 5.33 30.72
CA PRO A 300 9.75 4.50 29.94
C PRO A 300 9.02 3.80 28.80
N SER A 301 9.78 3.39 27.77
CA SER A 301 9.27 2.46 26.75
C SER A 301 8.78 1.16 27.39
N LEU A 302 7.66 0.64 26.90
CA LEU A 302 7.00 -0.57 27.42
C LEU A 302 7.58 -1.87 26.85
N ALA A 303 8.57 -1.76 25.96
CA ALA A 303 9.40 -2.84 25.48
C ALA A 303 10.83 -2.31 25.25
N PRO A 304 11.86 -3.18 25.14
CA PRO A 304 13.24 -2.73 24.96
C PRO A 304 13.38 -1.80 23.75
N THR A 305 13.93 -0.61 23.95
CA THR A 305 14.00 0.45 22.93
C THR A 305 14.73 -0.01 21.66
N TRP A 306 15.75 -0.86 21.78
CA TRP A 306 16.47 -1.40 20.61
C TRP A 306 15.60 -2.34 19.75
N VAL A 307 14.67 -3.09 20.37
CA VAL A 307 13.72 -3.96 19.67
C VAL A 307 12.72 -3.10 18.91
N LEU A 308 12.20 -2.05 19.55
CA LEU A 308 11.29 -1.10 18.91
C LEU A 308 11.97 -0.33 17.79
N GLY A 309 13.24 0.07 17.99
CA GLY A 309 14.07 0.69 16.96
C GLY A 309 14.30 -0.21 15.75
N LEU A 310 14.53 -1.52 15.95
CA LEU A 310 14.57 -2.49 14.85
C LEU A 310 13.23 -2.56 14.10
N GLY A 311 12.12 -2.56 14.83
CA GLY A 311 10.77 -2.49 14.26
C GLY A 311 10.58 -1.23 13.40
N VAL A 312 11.02 -0.07 13.88
CA VAL A 312 10.99 1.19 13.13
C VAL A 312 11.84 1.12 11.86
N ILE A 313 13.04 0.55 11.91
CA ILE A 313 13.88 0.35 10.71
C ILE A 313 13.13 -0.49 9.67
N PHE A 314 12.49 -1.59 10.10
CA PHE A 314 11.72 -2.43 9.18
C PHE A 314 10.52 -1.70 8.59
N VAL A 315 9.82 -0.89 9.40
CA VAL A 315 8.73 -0.01 8.94
C VAL A 315 9.23 0.97 7.90
N LEU A 316 10.36 1.64 8.13
CA LEU A 316 10.92 2.62 7.20
C LEU A 316 11.28 1.98 5.85
N LEU A 317 11.99 0.85 5.88
CA LEU A 317 12.36 0.13 4.66
C LEU A 317 11.11 -0.36 3.89
N GLN A 318 10.06 -0.78 4.60
CA GLN A 318 8.78 -1.17 4.00
C GLN A 318 8.09 0.03 3.33
N LEU A 319 8.05 1.19 4.00
CA LEU A 319 7.44 2.40 3.46
C LEU A 319 8.17 2.91 2.22
N PHE A 320 9.50 2.76 2.18
CA PHE A 320 10.28 3.06 0.99
C PHE A 320 9.94 2.11 -0.17
N ALA A 321 9.79 0.81 0.09
CA ALA A 321 9.36 -0.15 -0.93
C ALA A 321 7.96 0.18 -1.48
N ILE A 322 7.00 0.52 -0.60
CA ILE A 322 5.66 0.98 -0.99
C ILE A 322 5.76 2.26 -1.83
N GLY A 323 6.55 3.23 -1.38
CA GLY A 323 6.82 4.47 -2.10
C GLY A 323 7.30 4.25 -3.51
N LEU A 324 8.25 3.34 -3.71
CA LEU A 324 8.77 2.96 -5.02
C LEU A 324 7.69 2.35 -5.92
N VAL A 325 6.90 1.40 -5.38
CA VAL A 325 5.83 0.73 -6.13
C VAL A 325 4.77 1.71 -6.61
N TYR A 326 4.34 2.64 -5.75
CA TYR A 326 3.28 3.61 -6.08
C TYR A 326 3.78 4.79 -6.91
N SER A 327 5.05 5.19 -6.78
CA SER A 327 5.64 6.28 -7.59
C SER A 327 5.77 5.89 -9.06
N GLN A 328 5.97 4.61 -9.37
CA GLN A 328 6.06 4.14 -10.75
C GLN A 328 4.79 4.41 -11.56
N VAL A 329 3.61 4.25 -10.95
CA VAL A 329 2.35 4.56 -11.63
C VAL A 329 2.24 6.06 -11.93
N ALA A 330 2.71 6.91 -11.03
CA ALA A 330 2.75 8.35 -11.24
C ALA A 330 3.75 8.74 -12.35
N TYR A 331 4.95 8.16 -12.33
CA TYR A 331 5.96 8.39 -13.38
C TYR A 331 5.47 7.97 -14.75
N GLU A 332 4.84 6.80 -14.87
CA GLU A 332 4.30 6.34 -16.15
C GLU A 332 3.21 7.28 -16.70
N ILE A 333 2.40 7.90 -15.84
CA ILE A 333 1.41 8.91 -16.25
C ILE A 333 2.09 10.20 -16.73
N MET A 334 3.11 10.68 -16.01
CA MET A 334 3.79 11.95 -16.32
C MET A 334 4.71 11.83 -17.55
N GLU A 335 5.41 10.71 -17.67
CA GLU A 335 6.32 10.42 -18.78
C GLU A 335 5.54 10.30 -20.09
N LYS A 336 4.33 9.72 -20.08
CA LYS A 336 3.45 9.70 -21.27
C LYS A 336 2.95 11.06 -21.74
N LYS A 337 2.77 12.01 -20.82
CA LYS A 337 2.40 13.40 -21.19
C LYS A 337 3.61 14.21 -21.65
N SER A 338 4.81 13.83 -21.22
CA SER A 338 6.06 14.54 -21.50
C SER A 338 6.84 13.95 -22.68
N ALA A 339 6.54 12.70 -23.07
CA ALA A 339 7.10 12.07 -24.25
C ALA A 339 6.59 12.77 -25.51
N ASP A 340 7.46 13.53 -26.15
CA ASP A 340 7.28 14.01 -27.51
C ASP A 340 7.05 12.79 -28.41
N VAL A 341 5.85 12.69 -29.00
CA VAL A 341 5.41 11.57 -29.85
C VAL A 341 6.33 11.39 -31.08
N LYS A 342 7.27 12.32 -31.31
CA LYS A 342 8.25 12.29 -32.40
C LYS A 342 9.64 11.78 -32.01
N GLN A 343 9.95 11.55 -30.73
CA GLN A 343 11.25 11.03 -30.33
C GLN A 343 11.11 9.64 -29.71
N GLY A 344 11.51 8.63 -30.48
CA GLY A 344 11.66 7.27 -29.98
C GLY A 344 12.66 7.23 -28.82
N MET A 345 12.34 6.48 -27.77
CA MET A 345 13.24 6.21 -26.65
C MET A 345 14.39 5.31 -27.07
N PHE A 346 15.30 5.79 -27.91
CA PHE A 346 16.70 5.35 -28.06
C PHE A 346 17.40 6.34 -29.00
N SER A 347 17.63 7.57 -28.53
CA SER A 347 18.75 8.33 -29.09
C SER A 347 20.01 7.80 -28.42
N GLN A 348 20.72 6.92 -29.12
CA GLN A 348 22.04 6.45 -28.73
C GLN A 348 22.93 7.68 -28.52
N GLY A 349 23.49 7.83 -27.32
CA GLY A 349 24.59 8.74 -27.09
C GLY A 349 25.78 8.33 -27.95
N ILE A 350 26.33 9.29 -28.68
CA ILE A 350 27.70 9.26 -29.21
C ILE A 350 28.67 9.31 -28.03
#